data_AF-A0A3C0L253-F1
#
_entry.id   AF-A0A3C0L253-F1
#
_cell.length_a   1.000
_cell.length_b   1.000
_cell.length_c   1.000
_cell.angle_alpha   90.00
_cell.angle_beta   90.00
_cell.angle_gamma   90.00
#
_symmetry.space_group_name_H-M   'P 1'
#
loop_
_entity.id
_entity.type
_entity.pdbx_description
1 polymer ?
#
loop_
_entity_poly.entity_id
_entity_poly.type
_entity_poly.pdbx_seq_one_letter_code
_entity_poly.pdbx_strand_id
1 'polypeptide(L)'
;FAYQHQHQEIWNGNCLESLTSSTQTNGEVERLTLTRRVEDYTLETLKETKTITRDEQPCVWSYAYWRKDFTSQRQLMNGQTGKMSAVSFERLLPIAVSDQNMDPARALAEAETPTGSTGTRYKLINQDQTIFVDYSSSGDWIGLQVDLAPNRVLTYRLRATL
;
A
#
# COMPACT_ATOMS: atom_id res chain seq x y z
N PHE A 1 15.93 -15.62 7.87
CA PHE A 1 14.64 -15.40 7.17
C PHE A 1 14.97 -15.01 5.75
N ALA A 2 14.52 -15.79 4.76
CA ALA A 2 14.72 -15.50 3.35
C ALA A 2 13.38 -15.13 2.72
N TYR A 3 13.33 -13.99 2.04
CA TYR A 3 12.14 -13.45 1.41
C TYR A 3 12.49 -12.84 0.06
N GLN A 4 11.79 -13.29 -0.98
CA GLN A 4 11.88 -12.72 -2.32
C GLN A 4 10.46 -12.48 -2.83
N HIS A 5 10.20 -11.28 -3.33
CA HIS A 5 8.91 -10.92 -3.89
C HIS A 5 9.11 -10.22 -5.22
N GLN A 6 8.37 -10.66 -6.23
CA GLN A 6 8.28 -10.00 -7.53
C GLN A 6 6.81 -9.67 -7.79
N HIS A 7 6.59 -8.45 -8.27
CA HIS A 7 5.25 -7.90 -8.49
C HIS A 7 5.24 -7.04 -9.74
N GLN A 8 4.29 -7.28 -10.62
CA GLN A 8 4.08 -6.48 -11.82
C GLN A 8 2.60 -6.22 -12.02
N GLU A 9 2.27 -4.98 -12.35
CA GLU A 9 0.91 -4.53 -12.61
C GLU A 9 0.84 -3.79 -13.94
N ILE A 10 -0.24 -4.01 -14.66
CA ILE A 10 -0.62 -3.24 -15.84
C ILE A 10 -1.95 -2.58 -15.53
N TRP A 11 -2.03 -1.27 -15.75
CA TRP A 11 -3.20 -0.46 -15.46
C TRP A 11 -3.75 0.13 -16.75
N ASN A 12 -5.07 0.13 -16.88
CA ASN A 12 -5.78 0.81 -17.95
C ASN A 12 -6.64 1.93 -17.33
N GLY A 13 -6.19 3.17 -17.53
CA GLY A 13 -6.71 4.32 -16.79
C GLY A 13 -6.51 4.10 -15.29
N ASN A 14 -7.61 4.09 -14.55
CA ASN A 14 -7.64 3.91 -13.09
C ASN A 14 -7.96 2.48 -12.64
N CYS A 15 -8.08 1.51 -13.55
CA CYS A 15 -8.38 0.13 -13.17
C CYS A 15 -7.21 -0.79 -13.47
N LEU A 16 -7.01 -1.76 -12.59
CA LEU A 16 -6.05 -2.83 -12.82
C LEU A 16 -6.54 -3.63 -14.04
N GLU A 17 -5.65 -3.78 -15.03
CA GLU A 17 -5.89 -4.57 -16.24
C GLU A 17 -5.32 -5.98 -16.03
N SER A 18 -4.10 -6.06 -15.50
CA SER A 18 -3.50 -7.32 -15.08
C SER A 18 -2.53 -7.15 -13.92
N LEU A 19 -2.33 -8.21 -13.16
CA LEU A 19 -1.33 -8.29 -12.11
C LEU A 19 -0.72 -9.69 -12.10
N THR A 20 0.59 -9.76 -11.95
CA THR A 20 1.30 -11.01 -11.70
C THR A 20 2.24 -10.81 -10.51
N SER A 21 2.16 -11.70 -9.53
CA SER A 21 3.08 -11.70 -8.41
C SER A 21 3.56 -13.10 -8.06
N SER A 22 4.77 -13.16 -7.51
CA SER A 22 5.38 -14.36 -6.96
C SER A 22 6.10 -14.00 -5.68
N THR A 23 5.74 -14.66 -4.58
CA THR A 23 6.41 -14.51 -3.30
C THR A 23 7.03 -15.84 -2.91
N GLN A 24 8.30 -15.81 -2.52
CA GLN A 24 8.99 -16.94 -1.91
C GLN A 24 9.41 -16.57 -0.49
N THR A 25 8.89 -17.30 0.50
CA THR A 25 9.22 -17.11 1.91
C THR A 25 9.77 -18.41 2.49
N ASN A 26 11.02 -18.43 2.91
CA ASN A 26 11.70 -19.61 3.46
C ASN A 26 11.51 -20.89 2.60
N GLY A 27 11.46 -20.75 1.27
CA GLY A 27 11.29 -21.85 0.32
C GLY A 27 9.85 -22.09 -0.13
N GLU A 28 8.83 -21.65 0.62
CA GLU A 28 7.42 -21.74 0.21
C GLU A 28 7.10 -20.70 -0.85
N VAL A 29 6.40 -21.10 -1.91
CA VAL A 29 6.08 -20.24 -3.05
C VAL A 29 4.58 -19.97 -3.10
N GLU A 30 4.23 -18.70 -3.26
CA GLU A 30 2.89 -18.21 -3.57
C GLU A 30 2.94 -17.48 -4.92
N ARG A 31 1.89 -17.64 -5.73
CA ARG A 31 1.72 -16.91 -6.98
C ARG A 31 0.31 -16.37 -7.08
N LEU A 32 0.19 -15.20 -7.69
CA LEU A 32 -1.07 -14.56 -8.02
C LEU A 32 -1.03 -14.10 -9.46
N THR A 33 -2.09 -14.38 -10.22
CA THR A 33 -2.38 -13.72 -11.49
C THR A 33 -3.78 -13.16 -11.46
N LEU A 34 -3.94 -11.88 -11.77
CA LEU A 34 -5.24 -11.25 -12.02
C LEU A 34 -5.28 -10.83 -13.48
N THR A 35 -6.34 -11.20 -14.19
CA THR A 35 -6.59 -10.74 -15.56
C THR A 35 -7.98 -10.18 -15.67
N ARG A 36 -8.10 -8.94 -16.14
CA ARG A 36 -9.37 -8.31 -16.47
C ARG A 36 -9.93 -8.91 -17.76
N ARG A 37 -11.21 -9.27 -17.76
CA ARG A 37 -11.99 -9.62 -18.94
C ARG A 37 -13.10 -8.59 -19.15
N VAL A 38 -13.90 -8.82 -20.18
CA VAL A 38 -15.04 -7.95 -20.51
C VAL A 38 -16.01 -7.90 -19.32
N GLU A 39 -16.49 -9.06 -18.88
CA GLU A 39 -17.56 -9.21 -17.88
C GLU A 39 -17.06 -9.42 -16.44
N ASP A 40 -15.78 -9.71 -16.24
CA ASP A 40 -15.24 -10.09 -14.93
C ASP A 40 -13.73 -9.86 -14.80
N TYR A 41 -13.19 -10.27 -13.66
CA TYR A 41 -11.79 -10.54 -13.44
C TYR A 41 -11.57 -12.02 -13.10
N THR A 42 -10.56 -12.63 -13.72
CA THR A 42 -10.06 -13.94 -13.33
C THR A 42 -8.88 -13.77 -12.37
N LEU A 43 -8.99 -14.33 -11.17
CA LEU A 43 -7.95 -14.36 -10.14
C LEU A 43 -7.45 -15.80 -9.96
N GLU A 44 -6.19 -16.06 -10.27
CA GLU A 44 -5.56 -17.37 -10.19
C GLU A 44 -4.47 -17.37 -9.12
N THR A 45 -4.53 -18.34 -8.23
CA THR A 45 -3.47 -18.67 -7.27
C THR A 45 -2.97 -20.09 -7.51
N LEU A 46 -1.92 -20.51 -6.79
CA LEU A 46 -1.52 -21.93 -6.81
C LEU A 46 -2.55 -22.88 -6.20
N LYS A 47 -3.51 -22.37 -5.42
CA LYS A 47 -4.49 -23.17 -4.67
C LYS A 47 -5.86 -23.21 -5.35
N GLU A 48 -6.25 -22.12 -6.00
CA GLU A 48 -7.58 -21.94 -6.55
C GLU A 48 -7.61 -20.87 -7.65
N THR A 49 -8.68 -20.92 -8.44
CA THR A 49 -9.07 -19.89 -9.40
C THR A 49 -10.43 -19.34 -8.99
N LYS A 50 -10.56 -18.02 -8.95
CA LYS A 50 -11.76 -17.27 -8.59
C LYS A 50 -12.14 -16.33 -9.71
N THR A 51 -13.44 -16.10 -9.85
CA THR A 51 -13.99 -15.06 -10.72
C THR A 51 -14.55 -13.96 -9.84
N ILE A 52 -14.22 -12.70 -10.16
CA ILE A 52 -14.78 -11.51 -9.50
C ILE A 52 -15.59 -10.79 -10.55
N THR A 53 -16.90 -10.71 -10.37
CA THR A 53 -17.78 -10.08 -11.36
C THR A 53 -17.62 -8.57 -11.36
N ARG A 54 -17.99 -7.91 -12.46
CA ARG A 54 -17.98 -6.44 -12.54
C ARG A 54 -19.02 -5.77 -11.65
N ASP A 55 -20.10 -6.47 -11.33
CA ASP A 55 -21.11 -5.95 -10.41
C ASP A 55 -20.58 -5.93 -8.97
N GLU A 56 -19.82 -6.95 -8.57
CA GLU A 56 -19.14 -6.99 -7.27
C GLU A 56 -17.99 -5.98 -7.20
N GLN A 57 -17.14 -5.96 -8.23
CA GLN A 57 -15.98 -5.08 -8.30
C GLN A 57 -15.84 -4.49 -9.71
N PRO A 58 -16.41 -3.30 -9.97
CA PRO A 58 -16.33 -2.65 -11.28
C PRO A 58 -14.88 -2.39 -11.72
N CYS A 59 -14.02 -2.14 -10.74
CA CYS A 59 -12.63 -1.75 -10.92
C CYS A 59 -11.80 -2.30 -9.75
N VAL A 60 -10.91 -3.26 -10.01
CA VAL A 60 -9.98 -3.75 -8.99
C VAL A 60 -8.83 -2.76 -8.84
N TRP A 61 -8.48 -2.47 -7.58
CA TRP A 61 -7.28 -1.74 -7.20
C TRP A 61 -6.45 -2.58 -6.24
N SER A 62 -5.13 -2.59 -6.41
CA SER A 62 -4.20 -3.07 -5.40
C SER A 62 -3.78 -1.93 -4.46
N TYR A 63 -2.90 -2.21 -3.49
CA TYR A 63 -2.27 -1.21 -2.61
C TYR A 63 -1.26 -0.31 -3.37
N ALA A 64 -1.66 0.26 -4.50
CA ALA A 64 -0.87 1.14 -5.35
C ALA A 64 -0.82 2.58 -4.79
N TYR A 65 -0.22 2.74 -3.61
CA TYR A 65 -0.08 4.01 -2.89
C TYR A 65 0.60 5.12 -3.69
N TRP A 66 1.34 4.79 -4.74
CA TRP A 66 2.00 5.74 -5.62
C TRP A 66 1.05 6.41 -6.62
N ARG A 67 -0.19 5.91 -6.79
CA ARG A 67 -1.16 6.48 -7.73
C ARG A 67 -1.91 7.66 -7.12
N LYS A 68 -2.20 8.63 -7.99
CA LYS A 68 -3.17 9.69 -7.70
C LYS A 68 -4.56 9.05 -7.51
N ASP A 69 -5.38 9.64 -6.64
CA ASP A 69 -6.71 9.16 -6.24
C ASP A 69 -6.75 7.89 -5.37
N PHE A 70 -5.60 7.40 -4.87
CA PHE A 70 -5.55 6.23 -3.98
C PHE A 70 -6.50 6.33 -2.77
N THR A 71 -6.65 7.53 -2.21
CA THR A 71 -7.50 7.79 -1.03
C THR A 71 -9.01 7.79 -1.31
N SER A 72 -9.42 7.75 -2.58
CA SER A 72 -10.82 7.62 -2.97
C SER A 72 -11.36 6.19 -2.83
N GLN A 73 -10.46 5.20 -2.71
CA GLN A 73 -10.83 3.79 -2.67
C GLN A 73 -11.49 3.41 -1.33
N ARG A 74 -12.31 2.36 -1.38
CA ARG A 74 -12.99 1.77 -0.21
C ARG A 74 -12.71 0.29 -0.05
N GLN A 75 -12.17 -0.35 -1.10
CA GLN A 75 -11.66 -1.71 -1.05
C GLN A 75 -10.37 -1.78 -1.86
N LEU A 76 -9.41 -2.57 -1.38
CA LEU A 76 -8.15 -2.83 -2.06
C LEU A 76 -7.84 -4.31 -2.01
N MET A 77 -7.30 -4.83 -3.11
CA MET A 77 -6.82 -6.19 -3.24
C MET A 77 -5.37 -6.30 -2.76
N ASN A 78 -5.08 -7.26 -1.90
CA ASN A 78 -3.70 -7.62 -1.59
C ASN A 78 -3.03 -8.24 -2.83
N GLY A 79 -1.94 -7.63 -3.30
CA GLY A 79 -1.23 -8.04 -4.51
C GLY A 79 -0.48 -9.37 -4.43
N GLN A 80 -0.32 -9.94 -3.23
CA GLN A 80 0.29 -11.25 -3.01
C GLN A 80 -0.77 -12.35 -2.89
N THR A 81 -1.89 -12.09 -2.21
CA THR A 81 -2.88 -13.13 -1.88
C THR A 81 -4.18 -13.03 -2.67
N GLY A 82 -4.46 -11.89 -3.32
CA GLY A 82 -5.73 -11.62 -3.99
C GLY A 82 -6.89 -11.35 -3.04
N LYS A 83 -6.67 -11.33 -1.72
CA LYS A 83 -7.69 -11.01 -0.72
C LYS A 83 -8.13 -9.55 -0.89
N MET A 84 -9.44 -9.33 -1.03
CA MET A 84 -10.04 -8.00 -0.98
C MET A 84 -10.21 -7.58 0.48
N SER A 85 -9.81 -6.34 0.79
CA SER A 85 -9.96 -5.75 2.12
C SER A 85 -10.69 -4.41 2.02
N ALA A 86 -11.69 -4.20 2.88
CA ALA A 86 -12.27 -2.87 3.08
C ALA A 86 -11.22 -1.94 3.69
N VAL A 87 -11.18 -0.70 3.21
CA VAL A 87 -10.20 0.31 3.63
C VAL A 87 -10.84 1.66 3.89
N SER A 88 -10.24 2.42 4.79
CA SER A 88 -10.56 3.82 5.03
C SER A 88 -9.29 4.66 5.11
N PHE A 89 -9.41 5.93 4.75
CA PHE A 89 -8.32 6.89 4.74
C PHE A 89 -8.64 8.09 5.62
N GLU A 90 -7.69 8.47 6.46
CA GLU A 90 -7.74 9.68 7.27
C GLU A 90 -6.54 10.57 6.89
N ARG A 91 -6.80 11.83 6.55
CA ARG A 91 -5.72 12.80 6.33
C ARG A 91 -5.21 13.28 7.69
N LEU A 92 -3.93 13.06 7.96
CA LEU A 92 -3.29 13.58 9.16
C LEU A 92 -2.78 14.99 8.89
N LEU A 93 -3.20 15.94 9.74
CA LEU A 93 -2.66 17.28 9.72
C LEU A 93 -1.22 17.24 10.25
N PRO A 94 -0.31 18.07 9.71
CA PRO A 94 1.00 18.27 10.32
C PRO A 94 0.80 18.65 11.78
N ILE A 95 1.46 17.94 12.70
CA ILE A 95 1.53 18.41 14.09
C ILE A 95 2.34 19.69 14.04
N ALA A 96 1.73 20.82 14.39
CA ALA A 96 2.47 22.06 14.60
C ALA A 96 3.45 21.80 15.74
N VAL A 97 4.74 21.78 15.43
CA VAL A 97 5.79 21.62 16.43
C VAL A 97 5.73 22.84 17.34
N SER A 98 5.13 22.68 18.52
CA SER A 98 5.31 23.63 19.62
C SER A 98 6.60 23.23 20.32
N ASP A 99 7.66 23.98 20.04
CA ASP A 99 9.08 23.76 20.34
C ASP A 99 9.49 23.49 21.81
N GLN A 100 8.60 23.15 22.74
CA GLN A 100 8.96 23.20 24.18
C GLN A 100 8.79 21.94 25.02
N ASN A 101 8.17 20.83 24.56
CA ASN A 101 8.01 19.64 25.40
C ASN A 101 7.90 18.32 24.62
N MET A 102 8.85 18.00 23.73
CA MET A 102 8.84 16.70 23.03
C MET A 102 9.78 15.67 23.65
N ASP A 103 9.26 14.45 23.84
CA ASP A 103 10.03 13.27 24.22
C ASP A 103 11.14 13.00 23.17
N PRO A 104 12.41 12.84 23.56
CA PRO A 104 13.52 12.59 22.63
C PRO A 104 13.33 11.36 21.74
N ALA A 105 12.57 10.35 22.16
CA ALA A 105 12.25 9.19 21.31
C ALA A 105 11.27 9.55 20.18
N ARG A 106 10.34 10.48 20.42
CA ARG A 106 9.45 11.05 19.39
C ARG A 106 10.20 12.01 18.48
N ALA A 107 11.10 12.83 19.02
CA ALA A 107 11.93 13.73 18.24
C ALA A 107 12.85 12.98 17.24
N LEU A 108 13.37 11.80 17.61
CA LEU A 108 14.17 10.98 16.70
C LEU A 108 13.32 10.36 15.57
N ALA A 109 12.13 9.85 15.88
CA ALA A 109 11.18 9.35 14.88
C ALA A 109 10.70 10.46 13.93
N GLU A 110 10.58 11.70 14.42
CA GLU A 110 10.27 12.88 13.62
C GLU A 110 11.47 13.40 12.81
N ALA A 111 12.69 13.27 13.31
CA ALA A 111 13.91 13.58 12.56
C ALA A 111 14.22 12.55 11.44
N GLU A 112 13.75 11.32 11.60
CA GLU A 112 13.74 10.28 10.55
C GLU A 112 12.51 10.38 9.62
N THR A 113 11.55 11.24 9.97
CA THR A 113 10.60 11.79 9.01
C THR A 113 11.34 12.93 8.30
N PRO A 114 11.36 13.03 6.96
CA PRO A 114 12.14 14.06 6.29
C PRO A 114 11.83 15.43 6.89
N THR A 115 12.86 16.00 7.50
CA THR A 115 12.91 17.34 8.07
C THR A 115 12.33 18.29 7.03
N GLY A 116 11.10 18.79 7.25
CA GLY A 116 10.46 19.75 6.34
C GLY A 116 9.52 19.19 5.26
N SER A 117 8.89 18.01 5.44
CA SER A 117 7.76 17.61 4.59
C SER A 117 6.56 18.56 4.76
N THR A 118 6.46 19.58 3.91
CA THR A 118 5.20 20.33 3.64
C THR A 118 4.13 19.47 2.92
N GLY A 119 4.38 18.18 2.83
CA GLY A 119 3.55 17.19 2.19
C GLY A 119 2.31 16.79 2.99
N THR A 120 1.59 15.81 2.47
CA THR A 120 0.38 15.26 3.12
C THR A 120 0.63 13.85 3.58
N ARG A 121 0.23 13.55 4.82
CA ARG A 121 0.24 12.19 5.37
C ARG A 121 -1.18 11.65 5.45
N TYR A 122 -1.36 10.40 5.03
CA TYR A 122 -2.61 9.67 5.18
C TYR A 122 -2.42 8.45 6.07
N LYS A 123 -3.37 8.20 6.96
CA LYS A 123 -3.52 6.94 7.67
C LYS A 123 -4.52 6.07 6.92
N LEU A 124 -4.02 5.01 6.31
CA LEU A 124 -4.79 3.93 5.69
C LEU A 124 -5.05 2.85 6.75
N ILE A 125 -6.31 2.49 6.92
CA ILE A 125 -6.75 1.50 7.92
C ILE A 125 -7.51 0.40 7.20
N ASN A 126 -7.16 -0.85 7.49
CA ASN A 126 -7.94 -2.03 7.16
C ASN A 126 -8.10 -2.90 8.42
N GLN A 127 -8.73 -4.08 8.30
CA GLN A 127 -8.95 -4.98 9.44
C GLN A 127 -7.66 -5.54 10.05
N ASP A 128 -6.61 -5.67 9.24
CA ASP A 128 -5.39 -6.39 9.58
C ASP A 128 -4.23 -5.45 9.98
N GLN A 129 -4.24 -4.19 9.49
CA GLN A 129 -3.09 -3.30 9.48
C GLN A 129 -3.48 -1.81 9.50
N THR A 130 -2.59 -1.00 10.09
CA THR A 130 -2.55 0.46 9.90
C THR A 130 -1.29 0.81 9.12
N ILE A 131 -1.47 1.57 8.04
CA ILE A 131 -0.40 1.99 7.15
C ILE A 131 -0.42 3.52 7.07
N PHE A 132 0.71 4.16 7.29
CA PHE A 132 0.88 5.59 7.06
C PHE A 132 1.55 5.81 5.72
N VAL A 133 0.95 6.61 4.85
CA VAL A 133 1.47 6.92 3.52
C VAL A 133 1.79 8.40 3.45
N ASP A 134 3.00 8.71 3.03
CA ASP A 134 3.53 10.06 2.94
C ASP A 134 3.61 10.49 1.47
N TYR A 135 3.16 11.72 1.19
CA TYR A 135 3.25 12.36 -0.12
C TYR A 135 3.95 13.71 -0.01
N SER A 136 4.68 14.13 -1.04
CA SER A 136 5.23 15.48 -1.18
C SER A 136 4.13 16.55 -1.30
N SER A 137 4.51 17.82 -1.26
CA SER A 137 3.59 18.94 -1.53
C SER A 137 3.05 18.95 -2.97
N SER A 138 3.78 18.36 -3.92
CA SER A 138 3.34 18.13 -5.30
C SER A 138 2.39 16.92 -5.45
N GLY A 139 2.18 16.15 -4.38
CA GLY A 139 1.33 14.96 -4.39
C GLY A 139 2.03 13.69 -4.87
N ASP A 140 3.36 13.69 -4.94
CA ASP A 140 4.14 12.51 -5.32
C ASP A 140 4.38 11.62 -4.10
N TRP A 141 4.34 10.31 -4.27
CA TRP A 141 4.59 9.38 -3.17
C TRP A 141 6.06 9.42 -2.73
N ILE A 142 6.30 9.54 -1.42
CA ILE A 142 7.65 9.62 -0.84
C ILE A 142 8.00 8.43 0.07
N GLY A 143 6.99 7.74 0.62
CA GLY A 143 7.23 6.60 1.47
C GLY A 143 5.97 6.09 2.18
N LEU A 144 6.14 5.01 2.92
CA LEU A 144 5.12 4.51 3.82
C LEU A 144 5.73 3.85 5.05
N GLN A 145 4.92 3.74 6.09
CA GLN A 145 5.21 3.06 7.35
C GLN A 145 4.07 2.10 7.68
N VAL A 146 4.39 0.89 8.14
CA VAL A 146 3.42 -0.11 8.58
C VAL A 146 3.73 -0.53 10.02
N ASP A 147 2.71 -0.52 10.87
CA ASP A 147 2.82 -1.05 12.23
C ASP A 147 2.53 -2.56 12.19
N LEU A 148 3.54 -3.38 12.50
CA LEU A 148 3.46 -4.85 12.39
C LEU A 148 3.12 -5.54 13.72
N ALA A 149 3.72 -5.07 14.82
CA ALA A 149 3.54 -5.59 16.18
C ALA A 149 4.02 -4.52 17.18
N PRO A 150 3.76 -4.65 18.50
CA PRO A 150 4.36 -3.75 19.48
C PRO A 150 5.87 -3.67 19.27
N ASN A 151 6.38 -2.44 19.09
CA ASN A 151 7.79 -2.13 18.82
C ASN A 151 8.37 -2.69 17.51
N ARG A 152 7.54 -3.04 16.51
CA ARG A 152 8.00 -3.40 15.16
C ARG A 152 7.32 -2.56 14.10
N VAL A 153 8.14 -1.81 13.37
CA VAL A 153 7.72 -0.92 12.30
C VAL A 153 8.47 -1.31 11.03
N LEU A 154 7.75 -1.34 9.91
CA LEU A 154 8.32 -1.50 8.58
C LEU A 154 8.21 -0.17 7.84
N THR A 155 9.33 0.33 7.33
CA THR A 155 9.38 1.62 6.63
C THR A 155 9.91 1.41 5.21
N TYR A 156 9.20 1.97 4.23
CA TYR A 156 9.67 2.08 2.85
C TYR A 156 9.86 3.55 2.51
N ARG A 157 10.97 3.86 1.85
CA ARG A 157 11.29 5.21 1.37
C ARG A 157 11.68 5.13 -0.10
N LEU A 158 11.32 6.17 -0.85
CA LEU A 158 11.81 6.33 -2.22
C LEU A 158 13.35 6.40 -2.18
N ARG A 159 14.03 5.58 -2.99
CA ARG A 159 15.49 5.66 -3.10
C ARG A 159 15.82 6.92 -3.90
N ALA A 160 16.61 7.83 -3.33
CA ALA A 160 17.13 8.97 -4.07
C ALA A 160 17.93 8.46 -5.27
N THR A 161 17.57 8.91 -6.48
CA THR A 161 18.42 8.78 -7.64
C THR A 161 19.64 9.69 -7.45
N LEU A 162 20.84 9.09 -7.46
CA LEU A 162 22.13 9.78 -7.43
C LEU A 162 22.36 10.57 -8.72
#